data_AF-A0A350AC62-F1
#
_entry.id   AF-A0A350AC62-F1
#
_cell.length_a   1.000
_cell.length_b   1.000
_cell.length_c   1.000
_cell.angle_alpha   90.00
_cell.angle_beta   90.00
_cell.angle_gamma   90.00
#
_symmetry.space_group_name_H-M   'P 1'
#
loop_
_entity.id
_entity.type
_entity.pdbx_description
1 polymer ?
#
loop_
_entity_poly.entity_id
_entity_poly.type
_entity_poly.pdbx_seq_one_letter_code
_entity_poly.pdbx_strand_id
1 'polypeptide(L)'
;YTIEEAYEVADAIAREDWEDLKGELGDLLFQSVFHAQMAEEAGYFRFDDVANTMSDKMVSRHPHVFGPESREKTAEQQTADWEKIKATERAGKTQNGVLDGVALGLPALMRAVKLQKRAARVGFDWPDDGQVLAKLTEEIAELKDARQNLSSDDVEDE
;
A
#
# COMPACT_ATOMS: atom_id res chain seq x y z
N TYR A 1 3.21 2.37 17.94
CA TYR A 1 3.68 0.99 17.95
C TYR A 1 3.57 0.34 16.58
N THR A 2 2.47 -0.19 16.06
CA THR A 2 2.52 -0.97 14.78
C THR A 2 3.23 -0.29 13.59
N ILE A 3 3.03 1.02 13.39
CA ILE A 3 3.73 1.77 12.32
C ILE A 3 5.22 1.94 12.65
N GLU A 4 5.54 2.19 13.91
CA GLU A 4 6.90 2.36 14.43
C GLU A 4 7.69 1.06 14.29
N GLU A 5 7.17 -0.09 14.75
CA GLU A 5 7.83 -1.39 14.58
C GLU A 5 8.07 -1.72 13.10
N ALA A 6 7.16 -1.31 12.21
CA ALA A 6 7.33 -1.51 10.78
C ALA A 6 8.49 -0.66 10.21
N TYR A 7 8.75 0.52 10.79
CA TYR A 7 9.91 1.34 10.44
C TYR A 7 11.21 0.77 11.03
N GLU A 8 11.19 0.27 12.27
CA GLU A 8 12.36 -0.38 12.88
C GLU A 8 12.77 -1.66 12.11
N VAL A 9 11.80 -2.49 11.70
CA VAL A 9 12.06 -3.62 10.78
C VAL A 9 12.71 -3.15 9.47
N ALA A 10 12.23 -2.06 8.88
CA ALA A 10 12.79 -1.53 7.65
C ALA A 10 14.22 -0.99 7.83
N ASP A 11 14.49 -0.34 8.97
CA ASP A 11 15.81 0.15 9.34
C ASP A 11 16.81 -1.00 9.58
N ALA A 12 16.42 -2.03 10.33
CA ALA A 12 17.24 -3.22 10.57
C ALA A 12 17.62 -3.93 9.26
N ILE A 13 16.68 -4.02 8.29
CA ILE A 13 16.97 -4.52 6.93
C ILE A 13 17.97 -3.61 6.22
N ALA A 14 17.79 -2.29 6.26
CA ALA A 14 18.66 -1.34 5.57
C ALA A 14 20.09 -1.34 6.12
N ARG A 15 20.26 -1.63 7.42
CA ARG A 15 21.56 -1.78 8.08
C ARG A 15 22.18 -3.17 7.96
N GLU A 16 21.48 -4.14 7.36
CA GLU A 16 21.85 -5.56 7.32
C GLU A 16 22.11 -6.15 8.73
N ASP A 17 21.37 -5.66 9.74
CA ASP A 17 21.50 -6.11 11.12
C ASP A 17 20.52 -7.26 11.41
N TRP A 18 20.99 -8.49 11.16
CA TRP A 18 20.15 -9.68 11.23
C TRP A 18 19.75 -10.10 12.65
N GLU A 19 20.54 -9.73 13.65
CA GLU A 19 20.20 -9.99 15.06
C GLU A 19 19.07 -9.06 15.50
N ASP A 20 19.19 -7.77 15.16
CA ASP A 20 18.19 -6.75 15.46
C ASP A 20 16.87 -7.01 14.71
N LEU A 21 16.97 -7.35 13.41
CA LEU A 21 15.80 -7.69 12.57
C LEU A 21 14.93 -8.80 13.21
N LYS A 22 15.55 -9.78 13.85
CA LYS A 22 14.81 -10.86 14.53
C LYS A 22 14.01 -10.33 15.72
N GLY A 23 14.56 -9.36 16.47
CA GLY A 23 13.86 -8.66 17.55
C GLY A 23 12.68 -7.86 17.02
N GLU A 24 12.94 -6.99 16.05
CA GLU A 24 11.92 -6.09 15.46
C GLU A 24 10.77 -6.85 14.78
N LEU A 25 11.07 -7.97 14.10
CA LEU A 25 10.02 -8.86 13.57
C LEU A 25 9.18 -9.50 14.68
N GLY A 26 9.80 -9.78 15.83
CA GLY A 26 9.12 -10.25 17.03
C GLY A 26 8.15 -9.22 17.57
N ASP A 27 8.57 -7.96 17.66
CA ASP A 27 7.73 -6.86 18.14
C ASP A 27 6.59 -6.54 17.17
N LEU A 28 6.84 -6.55 15.86
CA LEU A 28 5.78 -6.44 14.85
C LEU A 28 4.79 -7.61 14.90
N LEU A 29 5.27 -8.84 15.14
CA LEU A 29 4.39 -10.00 15.36
C LEU A 29 3.58 -9.86 16.65
N PHE A 30 4.19 -9.35 17.72
CA PHE A 30 3.50 -9.09 18.98
C PHE A 30 2.32 -8.14 18.79
N GLN A 31 2.46 -7.08 17.99
CA GLN A 31 1.33 -6.20 17.65
C GLN A 31 0.18 -6.98 16.98
N SER A 32 0.48 -7.91 16.08
CA SER A 32 -0.54 -8.74 15.41
C SER A 32 -1.25 -9.67 16.38
N VAL A 33 -0.50 -10.32 17.29
CA VAL A 33 -1.06 -11.18 18.35
C VAL A 33 -1.93 -10.36 19.31
N PHE A 34 -1.46 -9.17 19.70
CA PHE A 34 -2.18 -8.29 20.62
C PHE A 34 -3.53 -7.84 20.05
N HIS A 35 -3.57 -7.43 18.78
CA HIS A 35 -4.83 -7.08 18.12
C HIS A 35 -5.77 -8.27 17.95
N ALA A 36 -5.24 -9.46 17.65
CA ALA A 36 -6.06 -10.67 17.56
C ALA A 36 -6.66 -11.05 18.93
N GLN A 37 -5.90 -10.90 20.02
CA GLN A 37 -6.39 -11.13 21.37
C GLN A 37 -7.55 -10.20 21.74
N MET A 38 -7.41 -8.89 21.48
CA MET A 38 -8.50 -7.93 21.73
C MET A 38 -9.74 -8.22 20.86
N ALA A 39 -9.53 -8.67 19.61
CA ALA A 39 -10.62 -9.05 18.72
C ALA A 39 -11.34 -10.32 19.22
N GLU A 40 -10.61 -11.28 19.76
CA GLU A 40 -11.15 -12.51 20.35
C GLU A 40 -12.00 -12.19 21.59
N GLU A 41 -11.50 -11.33 22.48
CA GLU A 41 -12.21 -10.89 23.68
C GLU A 41 -13.52 -10.16 23.34
N ALA A 42 -13.54 -9.43 22.24
CA ALA A 42 -14.74 -8.77 21.72
C ALA A 42 -15.64 -9.68 20.85
N GLY A 43 -15.26 -10.95 20.65
CA GLY A 43 -16.04 -11.94 19.91
C GLY A 43 -16.02 -11.78 18.38
N TYR A 44 -15.00 -11.13 17.81
CA TYR A 44 -14.90 -10.89 16.36
C TYR A 44 -14.18 -12.01 15.60
N PHE A 45 -12.92 -12.27 15.93
CA PHE A 45 -12.08 -13.29 15.30
C PHE A 45 -10.91 -13.64 16.20
N ARG A 46 -10.24 -14.78 15.94
CA ARG A 46 -9.09 -15.29 16.68
C ARG A 46 -7.80 -15.14 15.90
N PHE A 47 -6.66 -15.38 16.54
CA PHE A 47 -5.37 -15.37 15.87
C PHE A 47 -5.27 -16.43 14.75
N ASP A 48 -5.87 -17.61 14.94
CA ASP A 48 -5.90 -18.65 13.93
C ASP A 48 -6.68 -18.22 12.67
N ASP A 49 -7.74 -17.42 12.80
CA ASP A 49 -8.45 -16.83 11.65
C ASP A 49 -7.54 -15.91 10.81
N VAL A 50 -6.69 -15.12 11.48
CA VAL A 50 -5.70 -14.25 10.82
C VAL A 50 -4.68 -15.08 10.04
N ALA A 51 -4.12 -16.11 10.68
CA ALA A 51 -3.14 -17.01 10.07
C ALA A 51 -3.73 -17.80 8.89
N ASN A 52 -4.95 -18.33 9.05
CA ASN A 52 -5.68 -19.03 7.98
C ASN A 52 -5.98 -18.09 6.82
N THR A 53 -6.47 -16.88 7.09
CA THR A 53 -6.74 -15.86 6.05
C THR A 53 -5.48 -15.53 5.24
N MET A 54 -4.32 -15.42 5.89
CA MET A 54 -3.06 -15.19 5.19
C MET A 54 -2.63 -16.43 4.37
N SER A 55 -2.79 -17.63 4.94
CA SER A 55 -2.46 -18.90 4.26
C SER A 55 -3.31 -19.10 2.99
N ASP A 56 -4.62 -18.86 3.08
CA ASP A 56 -5.54 -18.93 1.94
C ASP A 56 -5.18 -17.91 0.86
N LYS A 57 -4.80 -16.68 1.25
CA LYS A 57 -4.29 -15.65 0.33
C LYS A 57 -2.97 -16.08 -0.31
N MET A 58 -2.07 -16.72 0.43
CA MET A 58 -0.80 -17.20 -0.10
C MET A 58 -1.03 -18.25 -1.19
N VAL A 59 -1.91 -19.23 -0.95
CA VAL A 59 -2.25 -20.26 -1.92
C VAL A 59 -2.93 -19.67 -3.16
N SER A 60 -3.96 -18.84 -2.96
CA SER A 60 -4.75 -18.25 -4.06
C SER A 60 -3.99 -17.24 -4.91
N ARG A 61 -3.01 -16.52 -4.34
CA ARG A 61 -2.18 -15.54 -5.08
C ARG A 61 -1.00 -16.14 -5.82
N HIS A 62 -0.64 -17.38 -5.51
CA HIS A 62 0.53 -18.03 -6.12
C HIS A 62 0.14 -19.37 -6.76
N PRO A 63 -0.78 -19.37 -7.76
CA PRO A 63 -1.14 -20.59 -8.48
C PRO A 63 0.02 -21.23 -9.24
N HIS A 64 1.10 -20.48 -9.50
CA HIS A 64 2.36 -21.00 -10.05
C HIS A 64 3.20 -21.76 -9.01
N VAL A 65 3.00 -21.52 -7.70
CA VAL A 65 3.69 -22.24 -6.62
C VAL A 65 2.84 -23.41 -6.11
N PHE A 66 1.54 -23.17 -5.89
CA PHE A 66 0.64 -24.11 -5.20
C PHE A 66 -0.45 -24.71 -6.10
N GLY A 67 -0.55 -24.25 -7.35
CA GLY A 67 -1.57 -24.67 -8.30
C GLY A 67 -0.97 -25.27 -9.58
N PRO A 68 -1.79 -25.36 -10.66
CA PRO A 68 -1.38 -26.01 -11.90
C PRO A 68 -0.64 -25.08 -12.88
N GLU A 69 -0.49 -23.79 -12.58
CA GLU A 69 0.16 -22.85 -13.49
C GLU A 69 1.68 -23.08 -13.54
N SER A 70 2.29 -22.81 -14.70
CA SER A 70 3.74 -22.92 -14.85
C SER A 70 4.48 -21.89 -13.99
N ARG A 71 5.64 -22.32 -13.47
CA ARG A 71 6.63 -21.47 -12.79
C ARG A 71 7.51 -20.70 -13.78
N GLU A 72 7.54 -21.12 -15.04
CA GLU A 72 8.33 -20.47 -16.10
C GLU A 72 7.58 -19.24 -16.62
N LYS A 73 7.65 -18.14 -15.86
CA LYS A 73 7.02 -16.87 -16.21
C LYS A 73 8.04 -15.74 -16.16
N THR A 74 7.93 -14.79 -17.08
CA THR A 74 8.73 -13.56 -17.04
C THR A 74 8.29 -12.66 -15.87
N ALA A 75 9.12 -11.70 -15.48
CA ALA A 75 8.77 -10.75 -14.41
C ALA A 75 7.52 -9.93 -14.74
N GLU A 76 7.33 -9.58 -16.01
CA GLU A 76 6.16 -8.84 -16.50
C GLU A 76 4.89 -9.70 -16.37
N GLN A 77 4.97 -10.98 -16.74
CA GLN A 77 3.84 -11.90 -16.61
C GLN A 77 3.46 -12.11 -15.14
N GLN A 78 4.43 -12.30 -14.25
CA GLN A 78 4.19 -12.42 -12.81
C GLN A 78 3.51 -11.17 -12.23
N THR A 79 3.95 -9.99 -12.67
CA THR A 79 3.35 -8.71 -12.25
C THR A 79 1.91 -8.57 -12.75
N ALA A 80 1.65 -8.91 -14.01
CA ALA A 80 0.32 -8.86 -14.60
C ALA A 80 -0.66 -9.84 -13.92
N ASP A 81 -0.21 -11.06 -13.64
CA ASP A 81 -1.00 -12.06 -12.93
C ASP A 81 -1.33 -11.63 -11.50
N TRP A 82 -0.34 -11.07 -10.79
CA TRP A 82 -0.54 -10.52 -9.44
C TRP A 82 -1.60 -9.41 -9.44
N GLU A 83 -1.51 -8.47 -10.38
CA GLU A 83 -2.48 -7.38 -10.52
C GLU A 83 -3.89 -7.89 -10.86
N LYS A 84 -3.99 -8.90 -11.72
CA LYS A 84 -5.26 -9.56 -12.05
C LYS A 84 -5.90 -10.22 -10.83
N ILE A 85 -5.11 -10.98 -10.05
CA ILE A 85 -5.60 -11.61 -8.81
C ILE A 85 -6.07 -10.54 -7.81
N LYS A 86 -5.30 -9.46 -7.64
CA LYS A 86 -5.69 -8.32 -6.80
C LYS A 86 -6.95 -7.61 -7.29
N ALA A 87 -7.19 -7.56 -8.60
CA ALA A 87 -8.41 -6.99 -9.15
C ALA A 87 -9.62 -7.86 -8.79
N THR A 88 -9.53 -9.19 -8.94
CA THR A 88 -10.58 -10.13 -8.54
C THR A 88 -10.90 -10.06 -7.05
N GLU A 89 -9.88 -9.97 -6.17
CA GLU A 89 -10.09 -9.81 -4.72
C GLU A 89 -10.84 -8.52 -4.37
N ARG A 90 -10.62 -7.44 -5.13
CA ARG A 90 -11.31 -6.16 -4.93
C ARG A 90 -12.74 -6.18 -5.43
N ALA A 91 -13.02 -6.88 -6.53
CA ALA A 91 -14.37 -7.03 -7.07
C ALA A 91 -15.32 -7.74 -6.08
N GLY A 92 -14.79 -8.60 -5.20
CA GLY A 92 -15.55 -9.22 -4.12
C GLY A 92 -15.85 -8.31 -2.92
N LYS A 93 -15.35 -7.07 -2.91
CA LYS A 93 -15.62 -6.07 -1.87
C LYS A 93 -16.47 -4.95 -2.46
N THR A 94 -17.41 -4.42 -1.67
CA THR A 94 -18.15 -3.21 -2.05
C THR A 94 -17.18 -2.04 -2.10
N GLN A 95 -16.68 -1.71 -3.30
CA GLN A 95 -15.92 -0.49 -3.57
C GLN A 95 -16.83 0.46 -4.33
N ASN A 96 -16.96 1.69 -3.83
CA ASN A 96 -17.80 2.75 -4.39
C ASN A 96 -17.04 3.60 -5.43
N GLY A 97 -15.72 3.43 -5.57
CA GLY A 97 -14.91 4.16 -6.56
C GLY A 97 -13.52 3.57 -6.84
N VAL A 98 -12.89 4.03 -7.93
CA VAL A 98 -11.57 3.59 -8.42
C VAL A 98 -10.45 3.77 -7.38
N LEU A 99 -10.55 4.82 -6.55
CA LEU A 99 -9.55 5.18 -5.55
C LEU A 99 -9.76 4.51 -4.18
N ASP A 100 -10.84 3.75 -3.99
CA ASP A 100 -11.23 3.19 -2.69
C ASP A 100 -10.25 2.16 -2.12
N GLY A 101 -9.98 2.21 -0.82
CA GLY A 101 -9.05 1.29 -0.17
C GLY A 101 -7.58 1.68 -0.32
N VAL A 102 -7.30 2.96 -0.61
CA VAL A 102 -6.04 3.59 -0.24
C VAL A 102 -6.15 4.05 1.21
N ALA A 103 -5.28 3.56 2.09
CA ALA A 103 -5.33 3.88 3.51
C ALA A 103 -5.03 5.37 3.73
N LEU A 104 -5.83 6.03 4.57
CA LEU A 104 -5.64 7.44 4.93
C LEU A 104 -4.40 7.65 5.80
N GLY A 105 -4.05 6.69 6.66
CA GLY A 105 -2.87 6.76 7.53
C GLY A 105 -1.53 6.48 6.83
N LEU A 106 -1.49 6.38 5.50
CA LEU A 106 -0.22 6.29 4.78
C LEU A 106 0.48 7.65 4.76
N PRO A 107 1.82 7.70 4.85
CA PRO A 107 2.58 8.93 4.62
C PRO A 107 2.17 9.60 3.30
N ALA A 108 2.07 10.92 3.29
CA ALA A 108 1.47 11.69 2.19
C ALA A 108 2.02 11.31 0.80
N LEU A 109 3.34 11.22 0.65
CA LEU A 109 3.99 10.84 -0.61
C LEU A 109 3.67 9.39 -1.03
N MET A 110 3.69 8.44 -0.08
CA MET A 110 3.31 7.06 -0.37
C MET A 110 1.84 6.96 -0.78
N ARG A 111 0.97 7.74 -0.13
CA ARG A 111 -0.45 7.82 -0.47
C ARG A 111 -0.64 8.40 -1.86
N ALA A 112 0.04 9.50 -2.20
CA ALA A 112 -0.01 10.13 -3.51
C ALA A 112 0.40 9.16 -4.64
N VAL A 113 1.53 8.49 -4.50
CA VAL A 113 2.00 7.47 -5.47
C VAL A 113 0.97 6.35 -5.63
N LYS A 114 0.35 5.89 -4.54
CA LYS A 114 -0.66 4.82 -4.58
C LYS A 114 -1.96 5.26 -5.25
N LEU A 115 -2.37 6.52 -5.07
CA LEU A 115 -3.51 7.13 -5.75
C LEU A 115 -3.25 7.27 -7.25
N GLN A 116 -2.09 7.83 -7.63
CA GLN A 116 -1.67 7.96 -9.02
C GLN A 116 -1.63 6.60 -9.72
N LYS A 117 -1.00 5.57 -9.11
CA LYS A 117 -1.00 4.20 -9.65
C LYS A 117 -2.40 3.61 -9.83
N ARG A 118 -3.39 4.01 -9.03
CA ARG A 118 -4.77 3.54 -9.21
C ARG A 118 -5.49 4.27 -10.33
N ALA A 119 -5.27 5.58 -10.45
CA ALA A 119 -5.82 6.37 -11.54
C ALA A 119 -5.26 5.91 -12.90
N ALA A 120 -3.95 5.64 -12.96
CA ALA A 120 -3.29 5.13 -14.16
C ALA A 120 -3.88 3.82 -14.68
N ARG A 121 -4.35 2.94 -13.79
CA ARG A 121 -5.00 1.66 -14.17
C ARG A 121 -6.29 1.84 -14.99
N VAL A 122 -6.95 2.98 -14.90
CA VAL A 122 -8.14 3.31 -15.71
C VAL A 122 -7.81 4.27 -16.86
N GLY A 123 -6.52 4.43 -17.17
CA GLY A 123 -6.05 5.32 -18.23
C GLY A 123 -5.98 6.79 -17.83
N PHE A 124 -6.16 7.11 -16.54
CA PHE A 124 -5.95 8.47 -16.02
C PHE A 124 -4.48 8.61 -15.60
N ASP A 125 -3.62 8.87 -16.58
CA ASP A 125 -2.20 9.13 -16.38
C ASP A 125 -1.69 10.13 -17.42
N TRP A 126 -0.52 10.71 -17.17
CA TRP A 126 0.14 11.59 -18.11
C TRP A 126 0.67 10.80 -19.32
N PRO A 127 0.51 11.29 -20.55
CA PRO A 127 1.00 10.59 -21.74
C PRO A 127 2.52 10.68 -21.89
N ASP A 128 3.16 11.68 -21.29
CA ASP A 128 4.60 11.92 -21.28
C ASP A 128 5.02 12.75 -20.05
N ASP A 129 6.32 12.73 -19.75
CA ASP A 129 6.93 13.43 -18.61
C ASP A 129 6.97 14.95 -18.77
N GLY A 130 6.90 15.48 -19.99
CA GLY A 130 6.84 16.90 -20.27
C GLY A 130 5.61 17.57 -19.66
N GLN A 131 4.46 16.89 -19.68
CA GLN A 131 3.23 17.40 -19.05
C GLN A 131 3.31 17.40 -17.52
N VAL A 132 4.00 16.42 -16.94
CA VAL A 132 4.27 16.37 -15.49
C VAL A 132 5.10 17.58 -15.06
N LEU A 133 6.18 17.88 -15.80
CA LEU A 133 7.04 19.03 -15.52
C LEU A 133 6.34 20.37 -15.73
N ALA A 134 5.46 20.45 -16.75
CA ALA A 134 4.63 21.62 -16.97
C ALA A 134 3.67 21.85 -15.79
N LYS A 135 2.98 20.82 -15.32
CA LYS A 135 2.08 20.92 -14.17
C LYS A 135 2.83 21.29 -12.89
N LEU A 136 4.00 20.72 -12.63
CA LEU A 136 4.84 21.15 -11.51
C LEU A 136 5.21 22.64 -11.57
N THR A 137 5.47 23.17 -12.76
CA THR A 137 5.79 24.59 -12.95
C THR A 137 4.56 25.48 -12.70
N GLU A 138 3.38 25.02 -13.09
CA GLU A 138 2.08 25.64 -12.83
C GLU A 138 1.79 25.72 -11.32
N GLU A 139 1.86 24.62 -10.58
CA GLU A 139 1.60 24.60 -9.12
C GLU A 139 2.59 25.50 -8.35
N ILE A 140 3.87 25.54 -8.77
CA ILE A 140 4.86 26.46 -8.20
C ILE A 140 4.46 27.93 -8.43
N ALA A 141 3.80 28.24 -9.55
CA ALA A 141 3.32 29.59 -9.84
C ALA A 141 2.05 29.90 -9.03
N GLU A 142 1.11 28.96 -8.91
CA GLU A 142 -0.12 29.07 -8.12
C GLU A 142 0.21 29.29 -6.64
N LEU A 143 1.10 28.47 -6.06
CA LEU A 143 1.61 28.65 -4.70
C LEU A 143 2.26 30.03 -4.48
N LYS A 144 2.98 30.57 -5.48
CA LYS A 144 3.57 31.92 -5.38
C LYS A 144 2.53 33.02 -5.39
N ASP A 145 1.46 32.86 -6.15
CA ASP A 145 0.34 33.80 -6.20
C ASP A 145 -0.48 33.76 -4.91
N ALA A 146 -0.83 32.55 -4.45
CA ALA A 146 -1.56 32.33 -3.20
C ALA A 146 -0.86 32.99 -2.00
N ARG A 147 0.47 32.84 -1.91
CA ARG A 147 1.27 33.48 -0.86
C ARG A 147 1.26 35.00 -0.86
N GLN A 148 0.98 35.63 -2.00
CA GLN A 148 0.94 37.10 -2.13
C GLN A 148 -0.47 37.65 -1.95
N ASN A 149 -1.48 36.89 -2.40
CA ASN A 149 -2.80 37.44 -2.70
C ASN A 149 -3.96 36.71 -2.00
N LEU A 150 -3.74 35.52 -1.41
CA LEU A 150 -4.80 34.67 -0.87
C LEU A 150 -4.63 34.37 0.64
N SER A 151 -5.52 33.54 1.19
CA SER A 151 -5.53 33.18 2.60
C SER A 151 -4.48 32.12 2.94
N SER A 152 -4.27 31.89 4.25
CA SER A 152 -3.37 30.81 4.69
C SER A 152 -3.87 29.43 4.29
N ASP A 153 -5.19 29.23 4.22
CA ASP A 153 -5.80 27.95 3.84
C ASP A 153 -5.57 27.72 2.34
N ASP A 154 -5.73 28.76 1.51
CA ASP A 154 -5.43 28.70 0.08
C ASP A 154 -3.93 28.40 -0.16
N VAL A 155 -3.02 28.87 0.70
CA VAL A 155 -1.59 28.53 0.61
C VAL A 155 -1.28 27.09 1.04
N GLU A 156 -2.12 26.48 1.88
CA GLU A 156 -1.95 25.07 2.27
C GLU A 156 -2.46 24.11 1.21
N ASP A 157 -3.47 24.53 0.43
CA ASP A 157 -4.03 23.74 -0.67
C ASP A 157 -3.10 23.68 -1.90
N GLU A 158 -2.26 24.71 -2.12
CA GLU A 158 -1.24 24.81 -3.19
C GLU A 158 0.14 24.24 -2.79
#